data_AF-A0A933Z1W5-F1
#
_entry.id   AF-A0A933Z1W5-F1
#
_cell.length_a   1.000
_cell.length_b   1.000
_cell.length_c   1.000
_cell.angle_alpha   90.00
_cell.angle_beta   90.00
_cell.angle_gamma   90.00
#
_symmetry.space_group_name_H-M   'P 1'
#
loop_
_entity.id
_entity.type
_entity.pdbx_description
1 polymer ?
#
loop_
_entity_poly.entity_id
_entity_poly.type
_entity_poly.pdbx_seq_one_letter_code
_entity_poly.pdbx_strand_id
1 'polypeptide(L)' 'MATIEPLNEVRKGHIRQVLDHAKGDLDLACRILGIEPQDLPKLLATHGLEPVAPPDRPSRTPDDEE' A
#
# COMPACT_ATOMS: atom_id res chain seq x y z
N MET A 1 -9.93 13.77 -17.10
CA MET A 1 -8.54 13.60 -17.57
C MET A 1 -8.35 12.12 -17.86
N ALA A 2 -8.03 11.74 -19.10
CA ALA A 2 -7.85 10.34 -19.46
C ALA A 2 -6.61 9.77 -18.74
N THR A 3 -6.81 8.83 -17.83
CA THR A 3 -5.74 8.05 -17.24
C THR A 3 -5.13 7.18 -18.31
N ILE A 4 -3.88 7.45 -18.67
CA ILE A 4 -3.11 6.59 -19.56
C ILE A 4 -2.83 5.30 -18.76
N GLU A 5 -3.56 4.23 -19.07
CA GLU A 5 -3.49 2.93 -18.37
C GLU A 5 -2.06 2.43 -18.11
N PRO A 6 -1.12 2.44 -19.08
CA PRO A 6 0.24 1.93 -18.83
C PRO A 6 1.03 2.76 -17.81
N LEU A 7 0.77 4.06 -17.69
CA LEU A 7 1.42 4.89 -16.65
C LEU A 7 0.93 4.53 -15.25
N ASN A 8 -0.33 4.10 -15.16
CA ASN A 8 -0.95 3.72 -13.90
C ASN A 8 -0.40 2.37 -13.40
N GLU A 9 -0.20 1.41 -14.31
CA GLU A 9 0.42 0.12 -14.00
C GLU A 9 1.88 0.26 -13.56
N VAL A 10 2.67 1.08 -14.27
CA VAL A 10 4.07 1.34 -13.91
C VAL A 10 4.16 1.99 -12.53
N ARG A 11 3.30 2.98 -12.23
CA ARG A 11 3.24 3.59 -10.89
C ARG A 11 2.87 2.58 -9.81
N LYS A 12 1.87 1.73 -10.07
CA LYS A 12 1.44 0.70 -9.12
C LYS A 12 2.57 -0.30 -8.82
N GLY A 13 3.31 -0.73 -9.84
CA GLY A 13 4.48 -1.58 -9.68
C GLY A 13 5.58 -0.91 -8.85
N HIS A 14 5.88 0.36 -9.15
CA HIS A 14 6.88 1.12 -8.41
C HIS A 14 6.51 1.30 -6.93
N ILE A 15 5.26 1.67 -6.62
CA ILE A 15 4.80 1.82 -5.23
C ILE A 15 4.93 0.51 -4.46
N ARG A 16 4.56 -0.63 -5.06
CA ARG A 16 4.76 -1.95 -4.43
C ARG A 16 6.23 -2.25 -4.15
N GLN A 17 7.12 -2.00 -5.11
CA GLN A 17 8.56 -2.20 -4.90
C GLN A 17 9.11 -1.34 -3.77
N VAL A 18 8.66 -0.09 -3.67
CA VAL A 18 9.10 0.81 -2.60
C VAL A 18 8.59 0.35 -1.24
N LEU A 19 7.32 -0.07 -1.14
CA LEU A 19 6.75 -0.60 0.09
C LEU A 19 7.44 -1.89 0.56
N ASP A 20 7.76 -2.79 -0.37
CA ASP A 20 8.51 -4.02 -0.11
C ASP A 20 9.95 -3.72 0.34
N HIS A 21 10.63 -2.81 -0.36
CA HIS A 21 11.97 -2.35 -0.02
C HIS A 21 12.03 -1.70 1.37
N ALA A 22 11.01 -0.90 1.70
CA ALA A 22 10.89 -0.23 2.98
C ALA A 22 10.46 -1.18 4.12
N LYS A 23 10.08 -2.43 3.83
CA LYS A 23 9.67 -3.46 4.81
C LYS A 23 8.60 -2.98 5.81
N GLY A 24 7.65 -2.16 5.34
CA GLY A 24 6.60 -1.58 6.17
C GLY A 24 6.97 -0.28 6.88
N ASP A 25 8.18 0.26 6.67
CA ASP A 25 8.55 1.60 7.12
C ASP A 25 7.91 2.66 6.20
N LEU A 26 6.78 3.22 6.64
CA LEU A 26 6.00 4.16 5.86
C LEU A 26 6.74 5.50 5.66
N ASP A 27 7.60 5.92 6.60
CA ASP A 27 8.36 7.17 6.50
C ASP A 27 9.42 7.04 5.40
N LEU A 28 10.16 5.93 5.38
CA LEU A 28 11.12 5.62 4.32
C LEU A 28 10.43 5.50 2.96
N ALA A 29 9.28 4.82 2.89
CA ALA A 29 8.52 4.72 1.65
C ALA A 29 8.06 6.10 1.13
N CYS A 30 7.60 6.99 2.01
CA CYS A 30 7.23 8.36 1.65
C CYS A 30 8.42 9.17 1.12
N ARG A 31 9.59 9.05 1.76
CA ARG A 31 10.82 9.70 1.29
C ARG A 31 11.25 9.21 -0.09
N ILE A 32 11.15 7.91 -0.36
CA ILE A 32 11.50 7.34 -1.66
C ILE A 32 10.49 7.77 -2.74
N LEU A 33 9.19 7.79 -2.41
CA LEU A 33 8.13 8.23 -3.31
C LEU A 33 8.07 9.75 -3.50
N GLY A 34 8.78 10.52 -2.66
CA GLY A 34 8.80 11.98 -2.70
C GLY A 34 7.45 12.60 -2.34
N ILE A 35 6.68 11.96 -1.46
CA ILE A 35 5.36 12.41 -1.02
C ILE A 35 5.32 12.63 0.48
N GLU A 36 4.35 13.42 0.94
CA GLU A 36 4.07 13.55 2.35
C GLU A 36 3.32 12.32 2.89
N PRO A 37 3.53 11.94 4.16
CA PRO A 37 2.88 10.78 4.77
C PRO A 37 1.35 10.88 4.79
N GLN A 38 0.81 12.10 4.82
CA GLN A 38 -0.64 12.35 4.73
C GLN A 38 -1.25 12.01 3.37
N ASP A 39 -0.43 11.98 2.31
CA ASP A 39 -0.88 11.71 0.94
C ASP A 39 -0.62 10.26 0.51
N LEU A 40 0.22 9.52 1.25
CA LEU A 40 0.40 8.08 1.07
C LEU A 40 -0.93 7.29 1.05
N PRO A 41 -1.86 7.44 2.01
CA PRO A 41 -3.12 6.69 1.97
C PRO A 41 -4.00 7.06 0.75
N LYS A 42 -4.01 8.33 0.34
CA LYS A 42 -4.74 8.78 -0.86
C LYS A 42 -4.11 8.19 -2.14
N LEU A 43 -2.79 8.13 -2.19
CA LEU A 43 -2.04 7.58 -3.31
C LEU A 43 -2.28 6.07 -3.44
N LEU A 44 -2.27 5.34 -2.32
CA LEU A 44 -2.61 3.92 -2.29
C LEU A 44 -4.05 3.67 -2.73
N ALA A 45 -5.02 4.43 -2.22
CA ALA A 45 -6.41 4.35 -2.64
C ALA A 45 -6.60 4.64 -4.14
N THR A 46 -5.89 5.63 -4.67
CA THR A 46 -5.95 6.01 -6.10
C THR A 46 -5.48 4.89 -7.02
N HIS A 47 -4.52 4.08 -6.57
CA HIS A 47 -3.96 2.97 -7.35
C HIS A 47 -4.57 1.60 -6.97
N GLY A 48 -5.59 1.57 -6.10
CA GLY A 48 -6.20 0.34 -5.61
C GLY A 48 -5.19 -0.58 -4.91
N LEU A 49 -4.30 0.01 -4.12
CA LEU A 49 -3.37 -0.68 -3.24
C LEU A 49 -3.92 -0.57 -1.82
N GLU A 50 -4.00 -1.68 -1.10
CA GLU A 50 -4.33 -1.61 0.31
C GLU A 50 -3.09 -1.13 1.08
N PRO A 51 -3.25 -0.22 2.06
CA PRO A 51 -2.20 -0.03 3.04
C PRO A 51 -1.95 -1.40 3.65
N VAL A 52 -0.69 -1.84 3.67
CA VAL A 52 -0.29 -3.02 4.41
C VAL A 52 -0.73 -2.77 5.84
N ALA A 53 -1.90 -3.30 6.20
CA ALA A 53 -2.37 -3.29 7.56
C ALA A 53 -1.25 -3.94 8.39
N PRO A 54 -0.97 -3.43 9.60
CA PRO A 54 -0.11 -4.18 10.51
C PRO A 54 -0.64 -5.60 10.54
N PRO A 55 0.23 -6.63 10.47
CA PRO A 55 -0.17 -8.01 10.26
C PRO A 55 -1.35 -8.31 11.16
N ASP A 56 -2.50 -8.53 10.52
CA ASP A 56 -3.75 -8.81 11.21
C ASP A 56 -3.44 -9.95 12.16
N ARG A 57 -3.50 -9.58 13.44
CA ARG A 57 -3.65 -10.46 14.58
C ARG A 57 -4.50 -11.63 14.11
N PRO A 58 -4.04 -12.88 14.25
CA PRO A 58 -4.66 -14.03 13.58
C PRO A 58 -6.16 -13.94 13.76
N SER A 59 -6.88 -13.79 12.64
CA SER A 59 -8.33 -13.91 12.56
C SER A 59 -8.69 -15.24 13.20
N ARG A 60 -9.01 -15.18 14.49
CA ARG A 60 -9.53 -16.28 15.27
C ARG A 60 -10.92 -16.50 14.72
N THR A 61 -11.04 -17.46 13.81
CA THR A 61 -12.31 -18.05 13.43
C THR A 61 -13.07 -18.41 14.71
N PRO A 62 -14.30 -17.91 14.93
CA PRO A 62 -15.19 -18.49 15.92
C PRO A 62 -15.83 -19.73 15.27
N ASP A 63 -15.17 -20.87 15.45
CA ASP A 63 -15.64 -22.22 15.13
C ASP A 63 -14.72 -23.10 16.00
N ASP A 64 -15.14 -23.72 17.08
CA ASP A 64 -16.13 -24.79 17.08
C ASP A 64 -16.69 -24.97 18.51
N GLU A 65 -17.94 -25.38 18.55
CA GLU A 65 -18.82 -25.59 19.68
C GLU A 65 -18.65 -27.05 20.16
N GLU A 66 -18.16 -27.30 21.38
CA GLU A 66 -18.47 -28.53 22.16
C GLU A 66 -18.31 -28.31 23.67
#